data_AF-A0A2N4X026-F1
#
_entry.id   AF-A0A2N4X026-F1
#
_cell.length_a   1.000
_cell.length_b   1.000
_cell.length_c   1.000
_cell.angle_alpha   90.00
_cell.angle_beta   90.00
_cell.angle_gamma   90.00
#
_symmetry.space_group_name_H-M   'P 1'
#
loop_
_entity.id
_entity.type
_entity.pdbx_description
1 polymer ?
#
loop_
_entity_poly.entity_id
_entity_poly.type
_entity_poly.pdbx_seq_one_letter_code
_entity_poly.pdbx_strand_id
1 'polypeptide(L)'
;MESPGNLSGCPSGRHRPFMGRFRRGAVLRGFVIFMTLERTDRGADFVISRFARLFPAYWAGVAATSLLVRAMGAPELAQPGWIVAANLTMLQGFLYLPSVDGVYWSLTVELAFYLCMFALWKVRWLHRIEAVLIGWVSLKLLWWVVPVLPSRLGQLLLVDYVPWFAVGIAAYRVRARERRWAQQLPLFALCAAVIGLVDGLVGLLVLCATAGLFAALAEGRLGLLDRPVLLWLGGLSYPLYLVHQLVGYALIARLEEMGASPLLALVLTLAAALALAQVIRSLIEQPALRAIRSWWQHRSRKAGALAAS
;
A
#
# COMPACT_ATOMS: atom_id res chain seq x y z
N MET A 1 -33.05 -22.41 -24.49
CA MET A 1 -32.68 -21.04 -24.91
C MET A 1 -33.00 -20.12 -23.76
N GLU A 2 -32.04 -19.91 -22.86
CA GLU A 2 -32.15 -18.96 -21.75
C GLU A 2 -30.90 -18.08 -21.77
N SER A 3 -31.14 -16.77 -21.64
CA SER A 3 -30.19 -15.69 -21.85
C SER A 3 -29.25 -15.51 -20.64
N PRO A 4 -27.95 -15.20 -20.82
CA PRO A 4 -27.00 -15.08 -19.71
C PRO A 4 -27.16 -13.74 -18.99
N GLY A 5 -27.62 -13.79 -17.74
CA GLY A 5 -27.70 -12.66 -16.84
C GLY A 5 -26.34 -12.21 -16.29
N ASN A 6 -25.96 -10.99 -16.64
CA ASN A 6 -25.41 -9.97 -15.73
C ASN A 6 -24.19 -10.36 -14.86
N LEU A 7 -23.01 -10.44 -15.48
CA LEU A 7 -21.71 -10.38 -14.79
C LEU A 7 -21.26 -8.92 -14.60
N SER A 8 -21.98 -8.15 -13.79
CA SER A 8 -21.50 -6.86 -13.28
C SER A 8 -20.58 -7.10 -12.07
N GLY A 9 -19.37 -7.56 -12.35
CA GLY A 9 -18.31 -7.77 -11.35
C GLY A 9 -17.71 -6.46 -10.85
N CYS A 10 -18.39 -5.81 -9.91
CA CYS A 10 -17.79 -4.75 -9.10
C CYS A 10 -17.78 -5.23 -7.63
N PRO A 11 -16.62 -5.53 -7.02
CA PRO A 11 -16.58 -6.09 -5.67
C PRO A 11 -16.68 -4.97 -4.61
N SER A 12 -17.86 -4.36 -4.48
CA SER A 12 -18.11 -3.27 -3.51
C SER A 12 -18.65 -3.73 -2.14
N GLY A 13 -18.94 -5.04 -1.98
CA GLY A 13 -19.57 -5.56 -0.75
C GLY A 13 -18.63 -6.17 0.28
N ARG A 14 -17.61 -6.93 -0.13
CA ARG A 14 -16.89 -7.87 0.75
C ARG A 14 -15.60 -7.34 1.44
N HIS A 15 -15.19 -6.11 1.17
CA HIS A 15 -13.91 -5.55 1.66
C HIS A 15 -14.03 -4.44 2.73
N ARG A 16 -15.24 -4.12 3.21
CA ARG A 16 -15.50 -2.96 4.10
C ARG A 16 -14.62 -2.89 5.38
N PRO A 17 -14.36 -3.97 6.14
CA PRO A 17 -13.50 -3.86 7.34
C PRO A 17 -12.01 -3.63 7.03
N PHE A 18 -11.54 -3.97 5.82
CA PHE A 18 -10.13 -3.82 5.42
C PHE A 18 -9.82 -2.40 4.88
N MET A 19 -10.82 -1.69 4.37
CA MET A 19 -10.66 -0.32 3.88
C MET A 19 -10.15 0.64 4.96
N GLY A 20 -10.59 0.48 6.22
CA GLY A 20 -10.16 1.32 7.34
C GLY A 20 -8.65 1.24 7.65
N ARG A 21 -8.06 0.05 7.56
CA ARG A 21 -6.61 -0.15 7.75
C ARG A 21 -5.79 0.44 6.60
N PHE A 22 -6.26 0.29 5.37
CA PHE A 22 -5.60 0.86 4.20
C PHE A 22 -5.55 2.39 4.24
N ARG A 23 -6.64 3.05 4.66
CA ARG A 23 -6.73 4.51 4.79
C ARG A 23 -5.61 5.08 5.66
N ARG A 24 -5.32 4.45 6.80
CA ARG A 24 -4.20 4.86 7.68
C ARG A 24 -2.83 4.69 7.01
N GLY A 25 -2.62 3.55 6.35
CA GLY A 25 -1.38 3.28 5.61
C GLY A 25 -1.18 4.23 4.41
N ALA A 26 -2.26 4.67 3.77
CA ALA A 26 -2.21 5.62 2.66
C ALA A 26 -1.66 6.99 3.08
N VAL A 27 -2.04 7.50 4.27
CA VAL A 27 -1.47 8.74 4.82
C VAL A 27 0.04 8.62 5.01
N LEU A 28 0.51 7.52 5.63
CA LEU A 28 1.94 7.27 5.83
C LEU A 28 2.70 7.15 4.51
N ARG A 29 2.12 6.46 3.53
CA ARG A 29 2.71 6.34 2.20
C ARG A 29 2.76 7.67 1.47
N GLY A 30 1.68 8.46 1.50
CA GLY A 30 1.67 9.81 0.92
C GLY A 30 2.81 10.67 1.49
N PHE A 31 2.95 10.67 2.82
CA PHE A 31 4.04 11.36 3.52
C PHE A 31 5.43 10.86 3.08
N VAL A 32 5.71 9.56 3.20
CA VAL A 32 7.06 9.00 2.99
C VAL A 32 7.47 9.04 1.53
N ILE A 33 6.54 8.84 0.61
CA ILE A 33 6.82 8.76 -0.83
C ILE A 33 7.13 10.15 -1.36
N PHE A 34 6.32 11.15 -1.00
CA PHE A 34 6.57 12.53 -1.41
C PHE A 34 7.91 13.03 -0.88
N MET A 35 8.21 12.80 0.40
CA MET A 35 9.51 13.09 1.02
C MET A 35 10.69 12.48 0.24
N THR A 36 10.55 11.23 -0.20
CA THR A 36 11.64 10.55 -0.91
C THR A 36 11.80 11.10 -2.33
N LEU A 37 10.69 11.37 -3.01
CA LEU A 37 10.68 11.83 -4.39
C LEU A 37 11.24 13.25 -4.52
N GLU A 38 10.94 14.12 -3.56
CA GLU A 38 11.48 15.48 -3.51
C GLU A 38 13.02 15.51 -3.37
N ARG A 39 13.58 14.53 -2.64
CA ARG A 39 15.03 14.38 -2.46
C ARG A 39 15.72 13.63 -3.60
N THR A 40 14.99 13.22 -4.64
CA THR A 40 15.52 12.39 -5.71
C THR A 40 15.77 13.21 -6.98
N ASP A 41 17.04 13.29 -7.39
CA ASP A 41 17.45 14.00 -8.62
C ASP A 41 17.24 13.17 -9.90
N ARG A 42 17.35 11.84 -9.81
CA ARG A 42 17.18 10.91 -10.94
C ARG A 42 15.96 10.02 -10.72
N GLY A 43 14.97 10.11 -11.60
CA GLY A 43 13.73 9.33 -11.48
C GLY A 43 13.95 7.80 -11.42
N ALA A 44 15.02 7.30 -12.04
CA ALA A 44 15.40 5.89 -11.94
C ALA A 44 15.75 5.46 -10.51
N ASP A 45 16.36 6.33 -9.70
CA ASP A 45 16.70 6.05 -8.29
C ASP A 45 15.43 5.82 -7.48
N PHE A 46 14.37 6.60 -7.76
CA PHE A 46 13.07 6.45 -7.12
C PHE A 46 12.45 5.09 -7.47
N VAL A 47 12.35 4.76 -8.76
CA VAL A 47 11.72 3.51 -9.23
C VAL A 47 12.45 2.30 -8.67
N ILE A 48 13.78 2.27 -8.74
CA ILE A 48 14.58 1.12 -8.30
C ILE A 48 14.53 0.96 -6.78
N SER A 49 14.56 2.06 -6.02
CA SER A 49 14.43 2.00 -4.57
C SER A 49 13.08 1.40 -4.13
N ARG A 50 12.00 1.72 -4.84
CA ARG A 50 10.65 1.17 -4.57
C ARG A 50 10.52 -0.27 -5.03
N PHE A 51 11.06 -0.58 -6.21
CA PHE A 51 11.10 -1.94 -6.74
C PHE A 51 11.81 -2.88 -5.77
N ALA A 52 13.02 -2.52 -5.34
CA ALA A 52 13.85 -3.30 -4.43
C ALA A 52 13.20 -3.56 -3.06
N ARG A 53 12.31 -2.64 -2.62
CA ARG A 53 11.61 -2.75 -1.35
C ARG A 53 10.36 -3.65 -1.44
N LEU A 54 9.64 -3.62 -2.56
CA LEU A 54 8.32 -4.24 -2.65
C LEU A 54 8.34 -5.59 -3.33
N PHE A 55 8.93 -5.68 -4.53
CA PHE A 55 8.79 -6.85 -5.40
C PHE A 55 9.40 -8.13 -4.82
N PRO A 56 10.62 -8.15 -4.27
CA PRO A 56 11.23 -9.39 -3.79
C PRO A 56 10.41 -10.10 -2.71
N ALA A 57 9.99 -9.36 -1.68
CA ALA A 57 9.16 -9.94 -0.62
C ALA A 57 7.73 -10.23 -1.12
N TYR A 58 7.18 -9.44 -2.04
CA TYR A 58 5.88 -9.72 -2.64
C TYR A 58 5.87 -11.04 -3.40
N TRP A 59 6.88 -11.31 -4.23
CA TRP A 59 7.02 -12.59 -4.93
C TRP A 59 7.17 -13.75 -3.96
N ALA A 60 7.94 -13.57 -2.89
CA ALA A 60 8.03 -14.55 -1.82
C ALA A 60 6.68 -14.82 -1.15
N GLY A 61 5.91 -13.76 -0.88
CA GLY A 61 4.55 -13.87 -0.34
C GLY A 61 3.60 -14.63 -1.27
N VAL A 62 3.58 -14.27 -2.56
CA VAL A 62 2.76 -14.96 -3.57
C VAL A 62 3.12 -16.44 -3.65
N ALA A 63 4.42 -16.77 -3.68
CA ALA A 63 4.90 -18.15 -3.71
C ALA A 63 4.55 -18.91 -2.42
N ALA A 64 4.77 -18.29 -1.26
CA ALA A 64 4.48 -18.87 0.05
C ALA A 64 2.98 -19.16 0.19
N THR A 65 2.11 -18.18 -0.10
CA THR A 65 0.65 -18.37 -0.03
C THR A 65 0.20 -19.47 -1.00
N SER A 66 0.67 -19.44 -2.25
CA SER A 66 0.29 -20.44 -3.26
C SER A 66 0.72 -21.86 -2.89
N LEU A 67 1.90 -22.01 -2.28
CA LEU A 67 2.42 -23.32 -1.87
C LEU A 67 1.74 -23.81 -0.58
N LEU A 68 1.70 -22.97 0.45
CA LEU A 68 1.23 -23.34 1.78
C LEU A 68 -0.26 -23.67 1.80
N VAL A 69 -1.08 -22.90 1.07
CA VAL A 69 -2.53 -23.19 0.94
C VAL A 69 -2.76 -24.56 0.30
N ARG A 70 -1.98 -24.93 -0.72
CA ARG A 70 -2.06 -26.25 -1.36
C ARG A 70 -1.54 -27.36 -0.46
N ALA A 71 -0.43 -27.13 0.25
CA ALA A 71 0.16 -28.10 1.17
C ALA A 71 -0.73 -28.38 2.38
N MET A 72 -1.43 -27.35 2.87
CA MET A 72 -2.44 -27.46 3.94
C MET A 72 -3.80 -27.93 3.40
N GLY A 73 -3.86 -28.55 2.23
CA GLY A 73 -5.06 -29.16 1.68
C GLY A 73 -6.30 -28.25 1.63
N ALA A 74 -6.11 -26.96 1.38
CA ALA A 74 -7.19 -26.00 1.12
C ALA A 74 -7.18 -25.55 -0.35
N PRO A 75 -7.26 -26.47 -1.33
CA PRO A 75 -7.13 -26.15 -2.75
C PRO A 75 -8.21 -25.18 -3.24
N GLU A 76 -9.36 -25.12 -2.59
CA GLU A 76 -10.43 -24.16 -2.87
C GLU A 76 -10.02 -22.70 -2.66
N LEU A 77 -8.99 -22.44 -1.84
CA LEU A 77 -8.41 -21.12 -1.65
C LEU A 77 -7.28 -20.81 -2.65
N ALA A 78 -6.79 -21.82 -3.39
CA ALA A 78 -5.69 -21.66 -4.33
C ALA A 78 -6.16 -21.08 -5.67
N GLN A 79 -5.34 -20.22 -6.27
CA GLN A 79 -5.61 -19.66 -7.60
C GLN A 79 -4.94 -20.48 -8.71
N PRO A 80 -5.53 -20.51 -9.93
CA PRO A 80 -4.89 -21.09 -11.11
C PRO A 80 -3.52 -20.47 -11.41
N GLY A 81 -2.60 -21.27 -11.97
CA GLY A 81 -1.22 -20.84 -12.22
C GLY A 81 -1.08 -19.58 -13.10
N TRP A 82 -1.97 -19.38 -14.07
CA TRP A 82 -1.98 -18.17 -14.91
C TRP A 82 -2.41 -16.91 -14.13
N ILE A 83 -3.29 -17.05 -13.13
CA ILE A 83 -3.67 -15.96 -12.22
C ILE A 83 -2.51 -15.65 -11.27
N VAL A 84 -1.82 -16.68 -10.77
CA VAL A 84 -0.59 -16.52 -9.97
C VAL A 84 0.46 -15.77 -10.78
N ALA A 85 0.67 -16.14 -12.04
CA ALA A 85 1.60 -15.45 -12.94
C ALA A 85 1.21 -13.98 -13.17
N ALA A 86 -0.08 -13.69 -13.38
CA ALA A 86 -0.56 -12.31 -13.47
C ALA A 86 -0.34 -11.54 -12.16
N ASN A 87 -0.55 -12.17 -11.00
CA ASN A 87 -0.30 -11.57 -9.69
C ASN A 87 1.17 -11.24 -9.48
N LEU A 88 2.14 -12.01 -10.00
CA LEU A 88 3.57 -11.67 -9.88
C LEU A 88 3.93 -10.29 -10.46
N THR A 89 3.11 -9.77 -11.39
CA THR A 89 3.28 -8.42 -11.94
C THR A 89 2.71 -7.31 -11.03
N MET A 90 1.93 -7.66 -10.01
CA MET A 90 1.15 -6.75 -9.15
C MET A 90 0.05 -5.97 -9.90
N LEU A 91 -0.22 -6.32 -11.17
CA LEU A 91 -1.21 -5.66 -12.04
C LEU A 91 -2.61 -6.32 -12.00
N GLN A 92 -2.81 -7.35 -11.18
CA GLN A 92 -4.07 -8.10 -11.13
C GLN A 92 -5.30 -7.21 -10.92
N GLY A 93 -5.17 -6.14 -10.11
CA GLY A 93 -6.28 -5.20 -9.87
C GLY A 93 -6.71 -4.44 -11.14
N PHE A 94 -5.78 -4.07 -12.02
CA PHE A 94 -6.06 -3.40 -13.29
C PHE A 94 -6.65 -4.34 -14.35
N LEU A 95 -6.31 -5.63 -14.24
CA LEU A 95 -6.80 -6.70 -15.11
C LEU A 95 -8.12 -7.28 -14.63
N TYR A 96 -8.67 -6.82 -13.50
CA TYR A 96 -9.85 -7.40 -12.84
C TYR A 96 -9.70 -8.88 -12.52
N LEU A 97 -8.46 -9.33 -12.28
CA LEU A 97 -8.17 -10.68 -11.88
C LEU A 97 -8.20 -10.80 -10.35
N PRO A 98 -8.63 -11.94 -9.81
CA PRO A 98 -8.57 -12.18 -8.38
C PRO A 98 -7.12 -12.15 -7.89
N SER A 99 -6.96 -11.63 -6.67
CA SER A 99 -5.66 -11.62 -6.02
C SER A 99 -5.38 -12.98 -5.40
N VAL A 100 -4.11 -13.43 -5.46
CA VAL A 100 -3.68 -14.66 -4.79
C VAL A 100 -3.98 -14.60 -3.31
N ASP A 101 -3.76 -13.45 -2.67
CA ASP A 101 -4.27 -13.14 -1.34
C ASP A 101 -5.17 -11.90 -1.37
N GLY A 102 -6.27 -11.95 -0.60
CA GLY A 102 -7.22 -10.86 -0.42
C GLY A 102 -6.63 -9.57 0.14
N VAL A 103 -5.38 -9.56 0.61
CA VAL A 103 -4.66 -8.33 0.93
C VAL A 103 -3.94 -7.68 -0.26
N TYR A 104 -3.66 -8.39 -1.36
CA TYR A 104 -2.77 -7.84 -2.40
C TYR A 104 -3.37 -6.72 -3.24
N TRP A 105 -4.70 -6.52 -3.23
CA TRP A 105 -5.35 -5.38 -3.91
C TRP A 105 -4.76 -4.03 -3.49
N SER A 106 -4.37 -3.91 -2.22
CA SER A 106 -3.87 -2.66 -1.65
C SER A 106 -2.46 -2.33 -2.15
N LEU A 107 -1.69 -3.36 -2.54
CA LEU A 107 -0.38 -3.19 -3.19
C LEU A 107 -0.54 -2.69 -4.62
N THR A 108 -1.56 -3.11 -5.35
CA THR A 108 -1.89 -2.56 -6.67
C THR A 108 -2.22 -1.06 -6.57
N VAL A 109 -2.99 -0.67 -5.55
CA VAL A 109 -3.26 0.75 -5.26
C VAL A 109 -1.95 1.48 -4.94
N GLU A 110 -1.08 0.90 -4.13
CA GLU A 110 0.24 1.49 -3.85
C GLU A 110 1.12 1.64 -5.10
N LEU A 111 1.11 0.66 -6.01
CA LEU A 111 1.79 0.71 -7.30
C LEU A 111 1.24 1.85 -8.19
N ALA A 112 -0.08 2.00 -8.26
CA ALA A 112 -0.73 3.09 -8.97
C ALA A 112 -0.25 4.47 -8.46
N PHE A 113 -0.15 4.62 -7.13
CA PHE A 113 0.32 5.85 -6.51
C PHE A 113 1.78 6.15 -6.88
N TYR A 114 2.65 5.14 -6.93
CA TYR A 114 4.02 5.34 -7.41
C TYR A 114 4.07 5.82 -8.85
N LEU A 115 3.24 5.26 -9.73
CA LEU A 115 3.18 5.66 -11.14
C LEU A 115 2.70 7.11 -11.28
N CYS A 116 1.65 7.50 -10.57
CA CYS A 116 1.16 8.88 -10.59
C CYS A 116 2.19 9.88 -10.05
N MET A 117 2.83 9.57 -8.91
CA MET A 117 3.85 10.43 -8.33
C MET A 117 5.08 10.56 -9.26
N PHE A 118 5.51 9.47 -9.87
CA PHE A 118 6.58 9.47 -10.86
C PHE A 118 6.21 10.30 -12.10
N ALA A 119 4.97 10.19 -12.59
CA ALA A 119 4.48 11.01 -13.68
C ALA A 119 4.50 12.50 -13.34
N LEU A 120 4.02 12.88 -12.14
CA LEU A 120 4.06 14.26 -11.64
C LEU A 120 5.49 14.81 -11.51
N TRP A 121 6.44 13.98 -11.09
CA TRP A 121 7.86 14.32 -11.06
C TRP A 121 8.41 14.57 -12.47
N LYS A 122 8.09 13.70 -13.44
CA LYS A 122 8.55 13.81 -14.83
C LYS A 122 8.06 15.09 -15.51
N VAL A 123 6.80 15.49 -15.26
CA VAL A 123 6.25 16.75 -15.78
C VAL A 123 6.63 17.98 -14.94
N ARG A 124 7.46 17.81 -13.90
CA ARG A 124 7.91 18.87 -12.98
C ARG A 124 6.78 19.56 -12.20
N TRP A 125 5.61 18.93 -12.04
CA TRP A 125 4.45 19.55 -11.36
C TRP A 125 4.46 19.41 -9.84
N LEU A 126 5.50 18.81 -9.26
CA LEU A 126 5.64 18.69 -7.81
C LEU A 126 5.65 20.06 -7.10
N HIS A 127 6.13 21.13 -7.75
CA HIS A 127 6.08 22.49 -7.20
C HIS A 127 4.65 23.03 -7.02
N ARG A 128 3.67 22.50 -7.78
CA ARG A 128 2.24 22.82 -7.68
C ARG A 128 1.43 21.70 -7.04
N ILE A 129 2.06 20.86 -6.22
CA ILE A 129 1.40 19.67 -5.66
C ILE A 129 0.08 20.00 -4.95
N GLU A 130 -0.03 21.16 -4.29
CA GLU A 130 -1.28 21.60 -3.65
C GLU A 130 -2.43 21.77 -4.65
N ALA A 131 -2.19 22.46 -5.77
CA ALA A 131 -3.18 22.64 -6.82
C ALA A 131 -3.54 21.29 -7.47
N VAL A 132 -2.53 20.43 -7.70
CA VAL A 132 -2.76 19.07 -8.20
C VAL A 132 -3.62 18.27 -7.22
N LEU A 133 -3.33 18.29 -5.93
CA LEU A 133 -4.08 17.56 -4.90
C LEU A 133 -5.51 18.10 -4.75
N ILE A 134 -5.71 19.42 -4.82
CA ILE A 134 -7.05 20.01 -4.83
C ILE A 134 -7.83 19.47 -6.02
N GLY A 135 -7.30 19.59 -7.24
CA GLY A 135 -7.97 19.07 -8.44
C GLY A 135 -8.21 17.56 -8.37
N TRP A 136 -7.27 16.81 -7.81
CA TRP A 136 -7.35 15.36 -7.71
C TRP A 136 -8.34 14.87 -6.63
N VAL A 137 -8.45 15.58 -5.52
CA VAL A 137 -9.49 15.34 -4.50
C VAL A 137 -10.86 15.76 -5.03
N SER A 138 -10.94 16.89 -5.75
CA SER A 138 -12.17 17.32 -6.43
C SER A 138 -12.63 16.29 -7.47
N LEU A 139 -11.70 15.57 -8.11
CA LEU A 139 -12.05 14.46 -9.02
C LEU A 139 -12.80 13.33 -8.31
N LYS A 140 -12.50 13.04 -7.03
CA LYS A 140 -13.27 12.08 -6.23
C LYS A 140 -14.70 12.54 -6.02
N LEU A 141 -14.89 13.83 -5.73
CA LEU A 141 -16.23 14.40 -5.57
C LEU A 141 -17.01 14.32 -6.89
N LEU A 142 -16.38 14.68 -8.00
CA LEU A 142 -16.99 14.60 -9.33
C LEU A 142 -17.36 13.15 -9.68
N TRP A 143 -16.47 12.20 -9.42
CA TRP A 143 -16.71 10.76 -9.62
C TRP A 143 -17.89 10.23 -8.82
N TRP A 144 -18.05 10.70 -7.57
CA TRP A 144 -19.16 10.31 -6.71
C TRP A 144 -20.51 10.82 -7.23
N VAL A 145 -20.53 12.02 -7.84
CA VAL A 145 -21.76 12.61 -8.41
C VAL A 145 -22.06 12.08 -9.82
N VAL A 146 -21.03 11.91 -10.65
CA VAL A 146 -21.16 11.46 -12.05
C VAL A 146 -20.12 10.36 -12.34
N PRO A 147 -20.52 9.08 -12.35
CA PRO A 147 -19.60 7.98 -12.61
C PRO A 147 -19.31 7.83 -14.11
N VAL A 148 -18.54 8.77 -14.69
CA VAL A 148 -18.26 8.85 -16.15
C VAL A 148 -16.95 8.17 -16.56
N LEU A 149 -15.92 8.21 -15.71
CA LEU A 149 -14.60 7.63 -16.00
C LEU A 149 -14.62 6.08 -16.10
N PRO A 150 -13.78 5.49 -16.95
CA PRO A 150 -13.55 4.05 -16.93
C PRO A 150 -13.01 3.59 -15.56
N SER A 151 -13.51 2.47 -15.05
CA SER A 151 -13.13 1.91 -13.75
C SER A 151 -11.61 1.70 -13.58
N ARG A 152 -10.88 1.41 -14.67
CA ARG A 152 -9.42 1.27 -14.66
C ARG A 152 -8.71 2.60 -14.40
N LEU A 153 -9.24 3.68 -14.96
CA LEU A 153 -8.68 5.01 -14.76
C LEU A 153 -8.96 5.50 -13.33
N GLY A 154 -10.14 5.17 -12.78
CA GLY A 154 -10.46 5.41 -11.38
C GLY A 154 -9.48 4.73 -10.41
N GLN A 155 -9.10 3.47 -10.69
CA GLN A 155 -8.09 2.74 -9.91
C GLN A 155 -6.69 3.32 -10.09
N LEU A 156 -6.29 3.66 -11.33
CA LEU A 156 -4.97 4.22 -11.62
C LEU A 156 -4.79 5.60 -10.95
N LEU A 157 -5.81 6.44 -11.04
CA LEU A 157 -5.85 7.75 -10.39
C LEU A 157 -6.23 7.64 -8.90
N LEU A 158 -6.41 6.44 -8.37
CA LEU A 158 -6.65 6.18 -6.95
C LEU A 158 -7.83 6.97 -6.38
N VAL A 159 -8.86 7.24 -7.19
CA VAL A 159 -9.90 8.24 -6.93
C VAL A 159 -10.50 8.10 -5.52
N ASP A 160 -10.77 6.87 -5.09
CA ASP A 160 -11.34 6.59 -3.77
C ASP A 160 -10.39 6.94 -2.59
N TYR A 161 -9.08 6.87 -2.83
CA TYR A 161 -8.02 6.97 -1.82
C TYR A 161 -7.25 8.29 -1.83
N VAL A 162 -7.38 9.11 -2.88
CA VAL A 162 -6.64 10.39 -3.03
C VAL A 162 -6.69 11.26 -1.78
N PRO A 163 -7.84 11.48 -1.10
CA PRO A 163 -7.88 12.34 0.08
C PRO A 163 -6.93 11.89 1.20
N TRP A 164 -6.77 10.58 1.36
CA TRP A 164 -5.89 10.00 2.38
C TRP A 164 -4.41 10.22 2.04
N PHE A 165 -4.03 10.08 0.77
CA PHE A 165 -2.67 10.40 0.33
C PHE A 165 -2.40 11.92 0.41
N ALA A 166 -3.38 12.75 0.05
CA ALA A 166 -3.28 14.21 0.10
C ALA A 166 -3.01 14.72 1.52
N VAL A 167 -3.72 14.19 2.52
CA VAL A 167 -3.51 14.49 3.95
C VAL A 167 -2.07 14.18 4.38
N GLY A 168 -1.52 13.05 3.94
CA GLY A 168 -0.14 12.65 4.23
C GLY A 168 0.90 13.59 3.61
N ILE A 169 0.68 13.99 2.36
CA ILE A 169 1.56 14.95 1.66
C ILE A 169 1.47 16.34 2.32
N ALA A 170 0.26 16.80 2.63
CA ALA A 170 0.03 18.09 3.29
C ALA A 170 0.74 18.15 4.65
N ALA A 171 0.63 17.08 5.44
CA ALA A 171 1.32 16.94 6.73
C ALA A 171 2.85 16.96 6.57
N TYR A 172 3.39 16.30 5.54
CA TYR A 172 4.82 16.36 5.23
C TYR A 172 5.29 17.78 4.93
N ARG A 173 4.59 18.54 4.10
CA ARG A 173 5.00 19.91 3.73
C ARG A 173 5.05 20.85 4.93
N VAL A 174 4.16 20.65 5.90
CA VAL A 174 4.22 21.39 7.17
C VAL A 174 5.43 20.97 8.00
N ARG A 175 5.69 19.66 8.09
CA ARG A 175 6.86 19.10 8.81
C ARG A 175 8.19 19.52 8.19
N ALA A 176 8.26 19.63 6.87
CA ALA A 176 9.42 20.10 6.11
C ALA A 176 9.62 21.63 6.20
N ARG A 177 8.71 22.34 6.89
CA ARG A 177 8.69 23.82 7.04
C ARG A 177 8.54 24.60 5.73
N GLU A 178 8.14 23.94 4.65
CA GLU A 178 7.82 24.60 3.38
C GLU A 178 6.51 25.39 3.46
N ARG A 179 5.59 24.95 4.32
CA ARG A 179 4.24 25.50 4.46
C ARG A 179 3.83 25.59 5.92
N ARG A 180 2.91 26.51 6.23
CA ARG A 180 2.27 26.61 7.54
C ARG A 180 0.95 25.86 7.57
N TRP A 181 0.50 25.42 8.74
CA TRP A 181 -0.82 24.77 8.92
C TRP A 181 -1.96 25.62 8.34
N ALA A 182 -1.93 26.94 8.52
CA ALA A 182 -2.92 27.85 7.95
C ALA A 182 -3.01 27.80 6.42
N GLN A 183 -1.88 27.59 5.73
CA GLN A 183 -1.84 27.49 4.26
C GLN A 183 -2.35 26.13 3.75
N GLN A 184 -2.26 25.08 4.57
CA GLN A 184 -2.79 23.75 4.23
C GLN A 184 -4.26 23.57 4.62
N LEU A 185 -4.81 24.48 5.41
CA LEU A 185 -6.18 24.40 5.91
C LEU A 185 -7.23 24.20 4.80
N PRO A 186 -7.15 24.88 3.63
CA PRO A 186 -8.10 24.64 2.53
C PRO A 186 -8.06 23.21 2.00
N LEU A 187 -6.87 22.62 1.86
CA LEU A 187 -6.70 21.23 1.40
C LEU A 187 -7.21 20.23 2.44
N PHE A 188 -6.91 20.46 3.73
CA PHE A 188 -7.46 19.63 4.81
C PHE A 188 -8.98 19.73 4.90
N ALA A 189 -9.54 20.93 4.78
CA ALA A 189 -10.98 21.17 4.79
C ALA A 189 -11.66 20.47 3.61
N LEU A 190 -11.07 20.55 2.40
CA LEU A 190 -11.57 19.82 1.23
C LEU A 190 -11.52 18.31 1.45
N CYS A 191 -10.40 17.77 1.97
CA CYS A 191 -10.29 16.35 2.27
C CYS A 191 -11.33 15.92 3.31
N ALA A 192 -11.51 16.70 4.38
CA ALA A 192 -12.51 16.44 5.41
C ALA A 192 -13.93 16.49 4.85
N ALA A 193 -14.27 17.48 4.02
CA ALA A 193 -15.57 17.58 3.38
C ALA A 193 -15.84 16.36 2.48
N VAL A 194 -14.91 16.01 1.59
CA VAL A 194 -15.06 14.86 0.68
C VAL A 194 -15.16 13.54 1.45
N ILE A 195 -14.31 13.34 2.48
CA ILE A 195 -14.37 12.15 3.34
C ILE A 195 -15.68 12.13 4.13
N GLY A 196 -16.13 13.24 4.69
CA GLY A 196 -17.37 13.32 5.45
C GLY A 196 -18.60 13.01 4.59
N LEU A 197 -18.63 13.51 3.36
CA LEU A 197 -19.73 13.26 2.42
C LEU A 197 -19.77 11.81 1.93
N VAL A 198 -18.61 11.25 1.57
CA VAL A 198 -18.54 9.93 0.92
C VAL A 198 -18.42 8.79 1.94
N ASP A 199 -17.63 8.98 2.99
CA ASP A 199 -17.26 7.97 3.98
C ASP A 199 -17.96 8.16 5.34
N GLY A 200 -18.71 9.25 5.51
CA GLY A 200 -19.48 9.55 6.72
C GLY A 200 -18.62 9.87 7.94
N LEU A 201 -19.26 9.82 9.12
CA LEU A 201 -18.64 10.13 10.41
C LEU A 201 -17.41 9.25 10.71
N VAL A 202 -17.47 7.96 10.36
CA VAL A 202 -16.34 7.04 10.56
C VAL A 202 -15.11 7.50 9.76
N GLY A 203 -15.30 7.97 8.53
CA GLY A 203 -14.24 8.56 7.73
C GLY A 203 -13.60 9.76 8.42
N LEU A 204 -14.41 10.69 8.92
CA LEU A 204 -13.93 11.88 9.63
C LEU A 204 -13.15 11.52 10.90
N LEU A 205 -13.65 10.58 11.71
CA LEU A 205 -12.95 10.13 12.91
C LEU A 205 -11.57 9.53 12.57
N VAL A 206 -11.49 8.72 11.51
CA VAL A 206 -10.20 8.17 11.04
C VAL A 206 -9.28 9.27 10.53
N LEU A 207 -9.81 10.28 9.84
CA LEU A 207 -9.03 11.44 9.39
C LEU A 207 -8.47 12.22 10.58
N CYS A 208 -9.30 12.58 11.55
CA CYS A 208 -8.86 13.30 12.76
C CYS A 208 -7.82 12.50 13.53
N ALA A 209 -8.04 11.20 13.73
CA ALA A 209 -7.09 10.32 14.41
C ALA A 209 -5.75 10.23 13.68
N THR A 210 -5.76 10.08 12.35
CA THR A 210 -4.52 10.00 11.55
C THR A 210 -3.80 11.34 11.49
N ALA A 211 -4.50 12.44 11.22
CA ALA A 211 -3.91 13.78 11.21
C ALA A 211 -3.31 14.14 12.58
N GLY A 212 -4.02 13.84 13.68
CA GLY A 212 -3.52 14.03 15.05
C GLY A 212 -2.28 13.19 15.35
N LEU A 213 -2.23 11.93 14.93
CA LEU A 213 -1.05 11.08 15.07
C LEU A 213 0.16 11.65 14.31
N PHE A 214 -0.02 12.10 13.07
CA PHE A 214 1.05 12.71 12.28
C PHE A 214 1.53 14.04 12.84
N ALA A 215 0.62 14.86 13.39
CA ALA A 215 0.99 16.07 14.11
C ALA A 215 1.82 15.75 15.37
N ALA A 216 1.39 14.77 16.17
CA ALA A 216 2.15 14.33 17.34
C ALA A 216 3.53 13.75 16.99
N LEU A 217 3.63 13.00 15.89
CA LEU A 217 4.90 12.51 15.34
C LEU A 217 5.78 13.68 14.89
N ALA A 218 5.19 14.68 14.24
CA ALA A 218 5.88 15.87 13.77
C ALA A 218 6.49 16.68 14.93
N GLU A 219 5.80 16.73 16.06
CA GLU A 219 6.20 17.39 17.30
C GLU A 219 7.17 16.56 18.17
N GLY A 220 7.53 15.34 17.74
CA GLY A 220 8.45 14.47 18.50
C GLY A 220 7.83 13.89 19.79
N ARG A 221 6.50 13.96 19.94
CA ARG A 221 5.78 13.52 21.14
C ARG A 221 5.56 12.01 21.21
N LEU A 222 6.03 11.25 20.22
CA LEU A 222 5.81 9.82 20.10
C LEU A 222 7.09 9.00 20.36
N GLY A 223 7.93 9.41 21.31
CA GLY A 223 9.17 8.69 21.67
C GLY A 223 8.96 7.22 22.10
N LEU A 224 7.72 6.82 22.42
CA LEU A 224 7.36 5.42 22.62
C LEU A 224 7.59 4.59 21.34
N LEU A 225 7.35 5.15 20.15
CA LEU A 225 7.51 4.46 18.86
C LEU A 225 8.97 4.16 18.52
N ASP A 226 9.92 4.84 19.17
CA ASP A 226 11.36 4.64 18.97
C ASP A 226 11.88 3.41 19.72
N ARG A 227 11.02 2.70 20.49
CA ARG A 227 11.41 1.48 21.19
C ARG A 227 11.81 0.38 20.19
N PRO A 228 12.88 -0.38 20.48
CA PRO A 228 13.46 -1.35 19.53
C PRO A 228 12.47 -2.44 19.11
N VAL A 229 11.58 -2.87 20.02
CA VAL A 229 10.53 -3.86 19.73
C VAL A 229 9.51 -3.31 18.71
N LEU A 230 9.11 -2.05 18.84
CA LEU A 230 8.16 -1.42 17.92
C LEU A 230 8.79 -1.17 16.56
N LEU A 231 10.07 -0.79 16.53
CA LEU A 231 10.84 -0.69 15.28
C LEU A 231 11.01 -2.05 14.59
N TRP A 232 11.26 -3.11 15.36
CA TRP A 232 11.33 -4.48 14.84
C TRP A 232 9.99 -4.95 14.27
N LEU A 233 8.89 -4.74 14.99
CA LEU A 233 7.53 -5.00 14.49
C LEU A 233 7.20 -4.17 13.25
N GLY A 234 7.60 -2.91 13.21
CA GLY A 234 7.49 -2.04 12.04
C GLY A 234 8.25 -2.61 10.84
N GLY A 235 9.44 -3.17 11.07
CA GLY A 235 10.24 -3.86 10.06
C GLY A 235 9.62 -5.16 9.55
N LEU A 236 8.82 -5.85 10.36
CA LEU A 236 8.09 -7.07 9.98
C LEU A 236 6.72 -6.81 9.37
N SER A 237 6.19 -5.59 9.51
CA SER A 237 4.84 -5.26 9.10
C SER A 237 4.52 -5.63 7.66
N TYR A 238 5.48 -5.47 6.74
CA TYR A 238 5.28 -5.77 5.32
C TYR A 238 5.31 -7.28 5.00
N PRO A 239 6.34 -8.06 5.37
CA PRO A 239 6.30 -9.52 5.21
C PRO A 239 5.13 -10.19 5.94
N LEU A 240 4.79 -9.71 7.14
CA LEU A 240 3.64 -10.22 7.89
C LEU A 240 2.34 -9.93 7.14
N TYR A 241 2.18 -8.70 6.64
CA TYR A 241 1.04 -8.33 5.80
C TYR A 241 0.86 -9.29 4.63
N LEU A 242 1.95 -9.71 3.98
CA LEU A 242 1.90 -10.55 2.78
C LEU A 242 1.40 -11.98 3.01
N VAL A 243 1.52 -12.51 4.23
CA VAL A 243 1.23 -13.93 4.53
C VAL A 243 0.11 -14.12 5.55
N HIS A 244 -0.25 -13.12 6.36
CA HIS A 244 -1.11 -13.35 7.52
C HIS A 244 -2.56 -13.77 7.21
N GLN A 245 -3.10 -13.51 6.02
CA GLN A 245 -4.54 -13.67 5.76
C GLN A 245 -4.87 -15.10 5.30
N LEU A 246 -4.56 -15.49 4.06
CA LEU A 246 -4.94 -16.82 3.57
C LEU A 246 -4.17 -17.94 4.25
N VAL A 247 -2.87 -17.78 4.45
CA VAL A 247 -2.07 -18.75 5.21
C VAL A 247 -2.59 -18.85 6.64
N GLY A 248 -3.00 -17.72 7.23
CA GLY A 248 -3.60 -17.70 8.55
C GLY A 248 -4.92 -18.46 8.63
N TYR A 249 -5.84 -18.24 7.68
CA TYR A 249 -7.11 -18.97 7.65
C TYR A 249 -6.92 -20.46 7.44
N ALA A 250 -6.06 -20.85 6.50
CA ALA A 250 -5.78 -22.27 6.24
C ALA A 250 -5.12 -22.94 7.45
N LEU A 251 -4.22 -22.25 8.15
CA LEU A 251 -3.56 -22.79 9.34
C LEU A 251 -4.51 -22.91 10.54
N ILE A 252 -5.37 -21.92 10.78
CA ILE A 252 -6.39 -22.00 11.84
C ILE A 252 -7.32 -23.18 11.58
N ALA A 253 -7.86 -23.29 10.36
CA ALA A 253 -8.75 -24.38 9.99
C ALA A 253 -8.10 -25.75 10.23
N ARG A 254 -6.82 -25.91 9.85
CA ARG A 254 -6.08 -27.15 10.08
C ARG A 254 -5.82 -27.46 11.55
N LEU A 255 -5.48 -26.45 12.34
CA LEU A 255 -5.26 -26.64 13.78
C LEU A 255 -6.57 -27.01 14.49
N GLU A 256 -7.70 -26.42 14.10
CA GLU A 256 -9.03 -26.74 14.63
C GLU A 256 -9.48 -28.15 14.20
N GLU A 257 -9.22 -28.57 12.95
CA GLU A 257 -9.43 -29.94 12.49
C GLU A 257 -8.64 -30.97 13.32
N MET A 258 -7.44 -30.60 13.77
CA MET A 258 -6.59 -31.41 14.65
C MET A 258 -7.04 -31.39 16.13
N GLY A 259 -8.13 -30.67 16.46
CA GLY A 259 -8.68 -30.57 17.80
C GLY A 259 -8.09 -29.46 18.68
N ALA A 260 -7.31 -28.53 18.12
CA ALA A 260 -6.85 -27.38 18.87
C ALA A 260 -8.02 -26.46 19.23
N SER A 261 -8.01 -25.88 20.45
CA SER A 261 -8.99 -24.87 20.82
C SER A 261 -8.80 -23.59 19.96
N PRO A 262 -9.87 -22.80 19.71
CA PRO A 262 -9.76 -21.61 18.87
C PRO A 262 -8.69 -20.60 19.34
N LEU A 263 -8.51 -20.46 20.66
CA LEU A 263 -7.46 -19.60 21.22
C LEU A 263 -6.06 -20.14 20.93
N LEU A 264 -5.86 -21.45 21.10
CA LEU A 264 -4.58 -22.09 20.80
C LEU A 264 -4.26 -22.00 19.30
N ALA A 265 -5.25 -22.26 18.43
CA ALA A 265 -5.11 -22.13 16.99
C ALA A 265 -4.72 -20.70 16.58
N LEU A 266 -5.34 -19.68 17.18
CA LEU A 266 -5.00 -18.28 16.96
C LEU A 266 -3.57 -17.94 17.38
N VAL A 267 -3.15 -18.36 18.58
CA VAL A 267 -1.81 -18.08 19.10
C VAL A 267 -0.73 -18.77 18.25
N LEU A 268 -0.92 -20.04 17.92
CA LEU A 268 -0.01 -20.79 17.06
C LEU A 268 0.06 -20.20 15.65
N THR A 269 -1.07 -19.78 15.10
CA THR A 269 -1.11 -19.14 13.78
C THR A 269 -0.40 -17.79 13.79
N LEU A 270 -0.60 -16.97 14.82
CA LEU A 270 0.09 -15.70 14.95
C LEU A 270 1.61 -15.90 15.08
N ALA A 271 2.04 -16.87 15.88
CA ALA A 271 3.44 -17.23 16.02
C ALA A 271 4.04 -17.71 14.70
N ALA A 272 3.33 -18.58 13.97
CA ALA A 272 3.76 -19.08 12.66
C ALA A 272 3.84 -17.96 11.61
N ALA A 273 2.85 -17.05 11.58
CA ALA A 273 2.85 -15.91 10.66
C ALA A 273 4.01 -14.95 10.94
N LEU A 274 4.32 -14.68 12.22
CA LEU A 274 5.48 -13.87 12.62
C LEU A 274 6.80 -14.55 12.25
N ALA A 275 6.91 -15.86 12.47
CA ALA A 275 8.08 -16.64 12.09
C ALA A 275 8.31 -16.62 10.57
N LEU A 276 7.27 -16.89 9.78
CA LEU A 276 7.33 -16.85 8.33
C LEU A 276 7.67 -15.44 7.81
N ALA A 277 7.06 -14.40 8.39
CA ALA A 277 7.38 -13.01 8.07
C ALA A 277 8.86 -12.70 8.34
N GLN A 278 9.40 -13.17 9.46
CA GLN A 278 10.81 -12.99 9.81
C GLN A 278 11.74 -13.73 8.85
N VAL A 279 11.37 -14.93 8.40
CA VAL A 279 12.13 -15.69 7.38
C VAL A 279 12.15 -14.95 6.04
N ILE A 280 10.99 -14.48 5.56
CA ILE A 280 10.91 -13.70 4.30
C ILE A 280 11.75 -12.42 4.42
N ARG A 281 11.66 -11.73 5.57
CA ARG A 281 12.42 -10.50 5.81
C ARG A 281 13.92 -10.72 5.77
N SER A 282 14.42 -11.74 6.48
CA SER A 282 15.86 -11.96 6.66
C SER A 282 16.52 -12.60 5.43
N LEU A 283 15.83 -13.52 4.76
CA LEU A 283 16.40 -14.30 3.66
C LEU A 283 16.15 -13.67 2.29
N ILE A 284 15.07 -12.90 2.12
CA ILE A 284 14.65 -12.41 0.81
C ILE A 284 14.63 -10.88 0.78
N GLU A 285 13.83 -10.24 1.63
CA GLU A 285 13.63 -8.79 1.58
C GLU A 285 14.93 -8.01 1.80
N GLN A 286 15.60 -8.24 2.94
CA GLN A 286 16.81 -7.50 3.32
C GLN A 286 17.99 -7.75 2.38
N PRO A 287 18.30 -9.01 2.00
CA PRO A 287 19.38 -9.29 1.04
C PRO A 287 19.10 -8.70 -0.34
N ALA A 288 17.89 -8.87 -0.87
CA ALA A 288 17.53 -8.34 -2.19
C ALA A 288 17.57 -6.80 -2.20
N LEU A 289 17.06 -6.16 -1.15
CA LEU A 289 17.11 -4.71 -1.01
C LEU A 289 18.55 -4.18 -1.05
N ARG A 290 19.47 -4.83 -0.31
CA ARG A 290 20.89 -4.45 -0.30
C ARG A 290 21.56 -4.68 -1.65
N ALA A 291 21.34 -5.85 -2.26
CA ALA A 291 21.95 -6.24 -3.52
C ALA A 291 21.52 -5.34 -4.69
N ILE A 292 20.22 -5.04 -4.80
CA ILE A 292 19.69 -4.19 -5.87
C ILE A 292 20.21 -2.75 -5.70
N ARG A 293 20.24 -2.24 -4.47
CA ARG A 293 20.74 -0.88 -4.18
C ARG A 293 22.23 -0.75 -4.44
N SER A 294 23.06 -1.70 -4.02
CA SER A 294 24.50 -1.65 -4.25
C SER A 294 24.81 -1.73 -5.75
N TRP A 295 24.16 -2.65 -6.48
CA TRP A 295 24.27 -2.76 -7.93
C TRP A 295 23.94 -1.44 -8.63
N TRP A 296 22.83 -0.80 -8.25
CA TRP A 296 22.40 0.45 -8.86
C TRP A 296 23.34 1.62 -8.56
N GLN A 297 23.86 1.70 -7.34
CA GLN A 297 24.85 2.72 -6.95
C GLN A 297 26.15 2.58 -7.74
N HIS A 298 26.65 1.34 -7.91
CA HIS A 298 27.83 1.08 -8.74
C HIS A 298 27.61 1.48 -10.20
N ARG A 299 26.46 1.12 -10.78
CA ARG A 299 26.11 1.47 -12.16
C ARG A 299 25.99 2.99 -12.34
N SER A 300 25.34 3.68 -11.41
CA SER A 300 25.14 5.13 -11.44
C SER A 300 26.44 5.93 -11.31
N ARG A 301 27.38 5.44 -10.50
CA ARG A 301 28.74 6.02 -10.38
C ARG A 301 29.54 5.82 -11.66
N LYS A 302 29.53 4.61 -12.23
CA LYS A 302 30.25 4.31 -13.48
C LYS A 302 29.73 5.15 -14.66
N ALA A 303 28.41 5.30 -14.78
CA ALA A 303 27.80 6.16 -15.81
C ALA A 303 28.16 7.64 -15.61
N GLY A 304 28.24 8.12 -14.37
CA GLY A 304 28.68 9.49 -14.08
C GLY A 304 30.16 9.72 -14.42
N ALA A 305 31.03 8.75 -14.14
CA ALA A 305 32.46 8.83 -14.48
C ALA A 305 32.71 8.87 -16.00
N LEU A 306 31.97 8.08 -16.78
CA LEU A 306 32.06 8.06 -18.24
C LEU A 306 31.50 9.33 -18.91
N ALA A 307 30.61 10.06 -18.24
CA ALA A 307 30.07 11.32 -18.75
C ALA A 307 30.95 12.53 -18.41
N ALA A 308 31.92 12.36 -17.50
CA ALA A 308 32.86 13.40 -17.07
C ALA A 308 34.24 13.30 -17.74
N SER A 309 34.49 12.23 -18.49
CA SER A 309 35.66 11.99 -19.34
C SER A 309 35.38 12.37 -20.79
#